data_AF-A0A6B2SC66-F1
#
_entry.id   AF-A0A6B2SC66-F1
#
_cell.length_a   1.000
_cell.length_b   1.000
_cell.length_c   1.000
_cell.angle_alpha   90.00
_cell.angle_beta   90.00
_cell.angle_gamma   90.00
#
_symmetry.space_group_name_H-M   'P 1'
#
loop_
_entity.id
_entity.type
_entity.pdbx_description
1 polymer ?
#
loop_
_entity_poly.entity_id
_entity_poly.type
_entity_poly.pdbx_seq_one_letter_code
_entity_poly.pdbx_strand_id
1 'polypeptide(L)'
;DLPRRVDEAVAEAMAQVDLGLLVVPAELRAVAGARRVASAAGMALRDLRVVVARGPAPGGLDVEEVAGLLGLPLAGEVPWDAGLTAQQASGTPPGGVARGPLARFCSAFWGRVPADAVGGGV
;
A
#
# COMPACT_ATOMS: atom_id res chain seq x y z
N ASP A 1 2.16 -2.76 9.84
CA ASP A 1 3.16 -2.02 9.05
C ASP A 1 4.47 -2.76 9.16
N LEU A 2 5.22 -2.91 8.06
CA LEU A 2 6.44 -3.71 8.01
C LEU A 2 7.60 -2.88 7.43
N PRO A 3 8.83 -3.07 7.92
CA PRO A 3 10.01 -2.51 7.29
C PRO A 3 10.12 -2.88 5.80
N ARG A 4 10.71 -1.98 4.99
CA ARG A 4 10.95 -2.24 3.56
C ARG A 4 12.02 -3.31 3.32
N ARG A 5 12.87 -3.58 4.31
CA ARG A 5 13.86 -4.65 4.27
C ARG A 5 13.20 -5.92 4.79
N VAL A 6 13.16 -6.94 3.95
CA VAL A 6 12.64 -8.26 4.33
C VAL A 6 13.79 -9.05 4.95
N ASP A 7 13.84 -9.07 6.28
CA ASP A 7 14.62 -10.03 7.06
C ASP A 7 13.75 -11.23 7.44
N GLU A 8 14.30 -12.16 8.22
CA GLU A 8 13.61 -13.39 8.63
C GLU A 8 12.32 -13.09 9.42
N ALA A 9 12.33 -12.12 10.32
CA ALA A 9 11.16 -11.77 11.12
C ALA A 9 10.06 -11.13 10.26
N VAL A 10 10.45 -10.27 9.30
CA VAL A 10 9.51 -9.68 8.34
C VAL A 10 8.93 -10.74 7.40
N ALA A 11 9.77 -11.68 6.94
CA ALA A 11 9.33 -12.78 6.08
C ALA A 11 8.33 -13.71 6.80
N GLU A 12 8.56 -14.01 8.08
CA GLU A 12 7.61 -14.79 8.88
C GLU A 12 6.29 -14.04 9.06
N ALA A 13 6.33 -12.76 9.43
CA ALA A 13 5.11 -11.95 9.52
C ALA A 13 4.34 -11.90 8.19
N MET A 14 5.06 -11.85 7.07
CA MET A 14 4.48 -11.90 5.72
C MET A 14 3.85 -13.26 5.41
N ALA A 15 4.46 -14.38 5.81
CA ALA A 15 3.92 -15.72 5.58
C ALA A 15 2.57 -15.95 6.28
N GLN A 16 2.28 -15.19 7.34
CA GLN A 16 1.05 -15.28 8.12
C GLN A 16 -0.08 -14.36 7.65
N VAL A 17 0.13 -13.52 6.63
CA VAL A 17 -0.91 -12.62 6.09
C VAL A 17 -1.33 -13.00 4.68
N ASP A 18 -2.63 -12.89 4.42
CA ASP A 18 -3.19 -13.26 3.11
C ASP A 18 -2.93 -12.22 2.03
N LEU A 19 -2.75 -10.95 2.42
CA LEU A 19 -2.69 -9.80 1.54
C LEU A 19 -1.74 -8.71 2.05
N GLY A 20 -0.81 -8.29 1.19
CA GLY A 20 0.10 -7.17 1.42
C GLY A 20 -0.20 -5.97 0.51
N LEU A 21 -0.04 -4.76 1.06
CA LEU A 21 -0.10 -3.51 0.30
C LEU A 21 1.28 -2.84 0.28
N LEU A 22 1.86 -2.70 -0.92
CA LEU A 22 3.09 -1.95 -1.14
C LEU A 22 2.75 -0.50 -1.51
N VAL A 23 3.00 0.44 -0.61
CA VAL A 23 2.76 1.87 -0.86
C VAL A 23 3.96 2.48 -1.61
N VAL A 24 3.71 3.02 -2.80
CA VAL A 24 4.75 3.56 -3.69
C VAL A 24 4.37 4.96 -4.15
N PRO A 25 5.18 6.00 -3.87
CA PRO A 25 5.01 7.30 -4.50
C PRO A 25 5.00 7.22 -6.02
N ALA A 26 4.20 8.05 -6.69
CA ALA A 26 4.09 8.13 -8.16
C ALA A 26 5.33 8.75 -8.84
N GLU A 27 6.54 8.28 -8.49
CA GLU A 27 7.83 8.82 -8.95
C GLU A 27 8.72 7.68 -9.43
N LEU A 28 9.45 7.87 -10.54
CA LEU A 28 10.29 6.82 -11.14
C LEU A 28 11.35 6.26 -10.17
N ARG A 29 11.97 7.14 -9.35
CA ARG A 29 12.93 6.71 -8.32
C ARG A 29 12.29 5.85 -7.24
N ALA A 30 11.04 6.14 -6.88
CA ALA A 30 10.30 5.34 -5.91
C ALA A 30 9.96 3.97 -6.49
N VAL A 31 9.55 3.91 -7.75
CA VAL A 31 9.34 2.65 -8.48
C VAL A 31 10.62 1.83 -8.54
N ALA A 32 11.76 2.45 -8.87
CA ALA A 32 13.05 1.76 -8.91
C ALA A 32 13.44 1.15 -7.55
N GLY A 33 13.19 1.87 -6.44
CA GLY A 33 13.39 1.36 -5.09
C GLY A 33 12.39 0.25 -4.73
N ALA A 34 11.13 0.42 -5.12
CA ALA A 34 10.04 -0.51 -4.82
C ALA A 34 10.21 -1.87 -5.52
N ARG A 35 10.86 -1.94 -6.70
CA ARG A 35 11.16 -3.22 -7.38
C ARG A 35 11.89 -4.22 -6.49
N ARG A 36 12.83 -3.76 -5.65
CA ARG A 36 13.56 -4.65 -4.72
C ARG A 36 12.67 -5.16 -3.59
N VAL A 37 11.83 -4.27 -3.05
CA VAL A 37 10.88 -4.63 -1.99
C VAL A 37 9.82 -5.59 -2.51
N ALA A 38 9.27 -5.32 -3.70
CA ALA A 38 8.30 -6.18 -4.38
C ALA A 38 8.87 -7.58 -4.65
N SER A 39 10.10 -7.66 -5.17
CA SER A 39 10.76 -8.95 -5.39
C SER A 39 10.97 -9.72 -4.10
N ALA A 40 11.41 -9.08 -3.02
CA ALA A 40 11.64 -9.77 -1.75
C ALA A 40 10.33 -10.20 -1.08
N ALA A 41 9.34 -9.30 -1.04
CA ALA A 41 8.04 -9.55 -0.43
C ALA A 41 7.23 -10.59 -1.22
N GLY A 42 7.31 -10.59 -2.55
CA GLY A 42 6.63 -11.57 -3.41
C GLY A 42 7.16 -13.01 -3.28
N MET A 43 8.31 -13.22 -2.62
CA MET A 43 8.76 -14.57 -2.25
C MET A 43 8.09 -15.09 -0.97
N ALA A 44 7.58 -14.20 -0.12
CA ALA A 44 6.96 -14.53 1.16
C ALA A 44 5.42 -14.37 1.16
N LEU A 45 4.89 -13.47 0.33
CA LEU A 45 3.46 -13.16 0.21
C LEU A 45 2.86 -13.72 -1.07
N ARG A 46 1.67 -14.31 -0.95
CA ARG A 46 0.91 -14.82 -2.10
C ARG A 46 0.20 -13.72 -2.88
N ASP A 47 -0.33 -12.71 -2.17
CA ASP A 47 -1.03 -11.58 -2.77
C ASP A 47 -0.39 -10.27 -2.30
N LEU A 48 0.38 -9.65 -3.20
CA LEU A 48 0.99 -8.34 -3.00
C LEU A 48 0.45 -7.38 -4.04
N ARG A 49 -0.17 -6.30 -3.59
CA ARG A 49 -0.76 -5.27 -4.46
C ARG A 49 -0.13 -3.92 -4.21
N VAL A 50 -0.09 -3.06 -5.23
CA VAL A 50 0.48 -1.72 -5.12
C VAL A 50 -0.59 -0.68 -4.78
N VAL A 51 -0.26 0.21 -3.86
CA VAL A 51 -1.01 1.45 -3.60
C VAL A 51 -0.16 2.62 -4.05
N VAL A 52 -0.68 3.43 -4.95
CA VAL A 52 0.06 4.59 -5.47
C VAL A 52 -0.24 5.81 -4.61
N ALA A 53 0.79 6.36 -3.96
CA ALA A 53 0.67 7.59 -3.18
C ALA A 53 1.01 8.81 -4.04
N ARG A 54 0.14 9.82 -4.04
CA ARG A 54 0.40 11.09 -4.73
C ARG A 54 1.07 12.12 -3.84
N GLY A 55 1.97 12.89 -4.45
CA GLY A 55 2.56 14.07 -3.83
C GLY A 55 1.70 15.33 -4.05
N PRO A 56 2.10 16.46 -3.42
CA PRO A 56 1.41 17.74 -3.53
C PRO A 56 1.57 18.42 -4.90
N ALA A 57 2.63 18.07 -5.65
CA ALA A 57 2.90 18.65 -6.95
C ALA A 57 2.16 17.88 -8.06
N PRO A 58 1.60 18.57 -9.07
CA PRO A 58 1.04 17.91 -10.23
C PRO A 58 2.15 17.19 -11.02
N GLY A 59 1.82 16.02 -11.57
CA GLY A 59 2.73 15.18 -12.34
C GLY A 59 3.09 13.88 -11.64
N GLY A 60 4.13 13.23 -12.15
CA GLY A 60 4.50 11.87 -11.75
C GLY A 60 3.98 10.81 -12.72
N LEU A 61 4.29 9.56 -12.43
CA LEU A 61 3.84 8.41 -13.22
C LEU A 61 2.33 8.20 -13.05
N ASP A 62 1.71 7.67 -14.09
CA ASP A 62 0.33 7.21 -14.02
C ASP A 62 0.20 5.97 -13.10
N VAL A 63 -0.98 5.75 -12.50
CA VAL A 63 -1.11 4.69 -11.48
C VAL A 63 -1.03 3.29 -12.10
N GLU A 64 -1.56 3.12 -13.30
CA GLU A 64 -1.43 1.92 -14.10
C GLU A 64 0.01 1.72 -14.58
N GLU A 65 0.72 2.81 -14.92
CA GLU A 65 2.14 2.75 -15.27
C GLU A 65 3.00 2.26 -14.10
N VAL A 66 2.77 2.77 -12.89
CA VAL A 66 3.47 2.31 -11.67
C VAL A 66 3.21 0.81 -11.44
N ALA A 67 1.95 0.38 -11.52
CA ALA A 67 1.57 -1.01 -11.35
C ALA A 67 2.23 -1.91 -12.40
N GLY A 68 2.21 -1.50 -13.68
CA GLY A 68 2.84 -2.20 -14.79
C GLY A 68 4.36 -2.31 -14.64
N LEU A 69 5.04 -1.24 -14.21
CA LEU A 69 6.48 -1.25 -13.98
C LEU A 69 6.88 -2.19 -12.82
N LEU A 70 6.01 -2.36 -11.83
CA LEU A 70 6.25 -3.29 -10.71
C LEU A 70 5.76 -4.72 -11.00
N GLY A 71 4.93 -4.92 -12.02
CA GLY A 71 4.28 -6.19 -12.30
C GLY A 71 3.31 -6.63 -11.19
N LEU A 72 2.73 -5.67 -10.45
CA LEU A 72 1.84 -5.94 -9.32
C LEU A 72 0.41 -5.47 -9.62
N PRO A 73 -0.64 -6.15 -9.11
CA PRO A 73 -2.00 -5.65 -9.19
C PRO A 73 -2.16 -4.29 -8.49
N LEU A 74 -2.91 -3.37 -9.09
CA LEU A 74 -3.23 -2.08 -8.50
C LEU A 74 -4.35 -2.23 -7.45
N ALA A 75 -4.07 -1.86 -6.20
CA ALA A 75 -5.07 -1.77 -5.14
C ALA A 75 -5.82 -0.42 -5.14
N GLY A 76 -5.17 0.63 -5.63
CA GLY A 76 -5.72 1.95 -5.88
C GLY A 76 -4.72 3.07 -5.59
N GLU A 77 -5.25 4.29 -5.47
CA GLU A 77 -4.48 5.52 -5.31
C GLU A 77 -4.87 6.22 -3.99
N VAL A 78 -3.88 6.80 -3.31
CA VAL A 78 -4.09 7.69 -2.17
C VAL A 78 -3.62 9.10 -2.56
N PRO A 79 -4.57 10.05 -2.74
CA PRO A 79 -4.25 11.45 -3.00
C PRO A 79 -3.44 12.08 -1.87
N TRP A 80 -2.73 13.16 -2.19
CA TRP A 80 -2.06 14.00 -1.19
C TRP A 80 -3.06 14.52 -0.15
N ASP A 81 -2.68 14.42 1.13
CA ASP A 81 -3.45 14.96 2.25
C ASP A 81 -2.68 16.12 2.88
N ALA A 82 -3.05 17.35 2.53
CA ALA A 82 -2.45 18.56 3.07
C ALA A 82 -2.71 18.75 4.57
N GLY A 83 -3.76 18.11 5.11
CA GLY A 83 -4.13 18.19 6.52
C GLY A 83 -3.38 17.18 7.40
N LEU A 84 -2.76 16.16 6.81
CA LEU A 84 -2.20 15.01 7.55
C LEU A 84 -1.20 15.44 8.63
N THR A 85 -0.26 16.32 8.31
CA THR A 85 0.75 16.79 9.28
C THR A 85 0.10 17.49 10.47
N ALA A 86 -0.87 18.38 10.23
CA ALA A 86 -1.55 19.12 11.30
C ALA A 86 -2.44 18.19 12.14
N GLN A 87 -3.10 17.21 11.51
CA GLN A 87 -3.90 16.19 12.18
C GLN A 87 -3.04 15.29 13.08
N GLN A 88 -1.87 14.84 12.59
CA GLN A 88 -0.94 14.06 13.39
C GLN A 88 -0.45 14.86 14.60
N ALA A 89 -0.13 16.15 14.42
CA ALA A 89 0.30 17.02 15.50
C ALA A 89 -0.79 17.23 16.59
N SER A 90 -2.07 17.16 16.21
CA SER A 90 -3.19 17.23 17.15
C SER A 90 -3.61 15.87 17.73
N GLY A 91 -2.86 14.80 17.47
CA GLY A 91 -3.14 13.44 17.96
C GLY A 91 -4.19 12.69 17.15
N THR A 92 -4.64 13.22 16.02
CA THR A 92 -5.52 12.49 15.09
C THR A 92 -4.68 11.50 14.27
N PRO A 93 -4.97 10.19 14.32
CA PRO A 93 -4.21 9.22 13.55
C PRO A 93 -4.48 9.37 12.04
N PRO A 94 -3.58 8.88 11.16
CA PRO A 94 -3.83 8.81 9.72
C PRO A 94 -5.16 8.09 9.44
N GLY A 95 -6.01 8.69 8.60
CA GLY A 95 -7.35 8.16 8.32
C GLY A 95 -8.40 8.41 9.41
N GLY A 96 -8.05 9.12 10.50
CA GLY A 96 -8.99 9.48 11.56
C GLY A 96 -10.06 10.50 11.13
N VAL A 97 -9.81 11.24 10.04
CA VAL A 97 -10.81 12.11 9.42
C VAL A 97 -11.65 11.28 8.44
N ALA A 98 -12.94 11.09 8.74
CA ALA A 98 -13.82 10.18 8.00
C ALA A 98 -13.88 10.43 6.48
N ARG A 99 -13.69 11.68 6.03
CA ARG A 99 -13.67 12.05 4.61
C ARG A 99 -12.27 12.32 4.05
N GLY A 100 -11.23 12.06 4.85
CA GLY A 100 -9.83 12.22 4.44
C GLY A 100 -9.46 11.23 3.32
N PRO A 101 -8.45 11.56 2.49
CA PRO A 101 -8.03 10.71 1.36
C PRO A 101 -7.75 9.27 1.76
N LEU A 102 -7.00 9.06 2.85
CA LEU A 102 -6.68 7.72 3.33
C LEU A 102 -7.92 6.97 3.85
N ALA A 103 -8.81 7.64 4.59
CA ALA A 103 -10.04 7.03 5.09
C ALA A 103 -10.94 6.56 3.93
N ARG A 104 -11.07 7.37 2.88
CA ARG A 104 -11.82 7.01 1.66
C ARG A 104 -11.19 5.83 0.94
N PHE A 105 -9.87 5.83 0.76
CA PHE A 105 -9.15 4.71 0.16
C PHE A 105 -9.39 3.42 0.95
N CYS A 106 -9.18 3.44 2.27
CA CYS A 106 -9.35 2.27 3.12
C CYS A 106 -10.79 1.73 3.07
N SER A 107 -11.81 2.59 3.20
CA SER A 107 -13.21 2.17 3.11
C SER A 107 -13.54 1.55 1.75
N ALA A 108 -13.05 2.15 0.66
CA ALA A 108 -13.28 1.63 -0.68
C ALA A 108 -12.53 0.31 -0.92
N PHE A 109 -11.30 0.19 -0.42
CA PHE A 109 -10.49 -1.03 -0.51
C PHE A 109 -11.14 -2.17 0.25
N TRP A 110 -11.55 -1.95 1.50
CA TRP A 110 -12.24 -2.96 2.30
C TRP A 110 -13.56 -3.42 1.68
N GLY A 111 -14.29 -2.53 1.01
CA GLY A 111 -15.49 -2.91 0.26
C GLY A 111 -15.23 -3.82 -0.96
N ARG A 112 -13.98 -3.95 -1.42
CA ARG A 112 -13.58 -4.78 -2.56
C ARG A 112 -12.84 -6.05 -2.17
N VAL A 113 -12.30 -6.14 -0.97
CA VAL A 113 -11.63 -7.35 -0.47
C VAL A 113 -12.73 -8.34 -0.06
N PRO A 114 -12.91 -9.47 -0.76
CA PRO A 114 -13.88 -10.48 -0.35
C PRO A 114 -13.54 -11.00 1.07
N ALA A 115 -14.54 -11.29 1.88
CA ALA A 115 -14.34 -11.89 3.21
C ALA A 115 -13.89 -13.37 3.14
N ASP A 116 -13.72 -13.92 1.93
CA ASP A 116 -13.62 -15.36 1.67
C ASP A 116 -12.24 -15.99 1.99
N ALA A 117 -11.38 -15.32 2.76
CA ALA A 117 -10.13 -15.88 3.27
C ALA A 117 -10.28 -16.61 4.62
N VAL A 118 -11.47 -16.58 5.25
CA VAL A 118 -11.75 -17.37 6.47
C VAL A 118 -12.36 -18.73 6.09
N GLY A 119 -11.69 -19.44 5.20
CA GLY A 119 -12.00 -20.82 4.82
C GLY A 119 -11.08 -21.79 5.56
N GLY A 120 -11.26 -21.92 6.87
CA GLY A 120 -10.61 -22.95 7.66
C GLY A 120 -11.13 -24.33 7.25
N GLY A 121 -10.39 -25.01 6.39
CA GLY A 121 -10.56 -26.42 6.09
C GLY A 121 -9.37 -27.22 6.61
N VAL A 122 -9.55 -27.87 7.76
CA VAL A 122 -9.30 -29.30 8.02
C VAL A 122 -10.12 -29.70 9.25
#